data_AF-A0A6C1B2Y0-F1
#
_entry.id   AF-A0A6C1B2Y0-F1
#
_cell.length_a   1.000
_cell.length_b   1.000
_cell.length_c   1.000
_cell.angle_alpha   90.00
_cell.angle_beta   90.00
_cell.angle_gamma   90.00
#
_symmetry.space_group_name_H-M   'P 1'
#
loop_
_entity.id
_entity.type
_entity.pdbx_description
1 polymer ?
#
loop_
_entity_poly.entity_id
_entity_poly.type
_entity_poly.pdbx_seq_one_letter_code
_entity_poly.pdbx_strand_id
1 'polypeptide(L)'
;MAQSGQAAGALNNGFGGQVILHLARNGDTLTAATSADKLFVSQDDGRHWRPLGGYPAPQTAAERHGEQLYTTNCQACHGDHGIGESPAPGKTSLAPALDETAHAWHHTDEQLEKVILEGLPSPSRMPAWSGTLTPTDARDLIAYMKSLWDARALRCQGPKHMSPECRR
;
A
#
# COMPACT_ATOMS: atom_id res chain seq x y z
N MET A 1 24.96 -28.75 -18.53
CA MET A 1 23.61 -28.93 -17.93
C MET A 1 23.04 -27.55 -17.71
N ALA A 2 22.17 -27.09 -18.62
CA ALA A 2 21.51 -25.81 -18.48
C ALA A 2 20.47 -25.94 -17.36
N GLN A 3 20.64 -25.18 -16.28
CA GLN A 3 19.58 -25.07 -15.27
C GLN A 3 18.39 -24.41 -15.96
N SER A 4 17.26 -25.10 -15.95
CA SER A 4 15.97 -24.58 -16.37
C SER A 4 15.73 -23.26 -15.67
N GLY A 5 15.74 -22.16 -16.43
CA GLY A 5 15.35 -20.85 -15.92
C GLY A 5 13.94 -20.94 -15.39
N GLN A 6 13.79 -20.89 -14.07
CA GLN A 6 12.49 -20.73 -13.45
C GLN A 6 11.86 -19.48 -14.06
N ALA A 7 10.63 -19.61 -14.54
CA ALA A 7 9.87 -18.45 -14.99
C ALA A 7 9.84 -17.45 -13.82
N ALA A 8 10.46 -16.29 -14.01
CA ALA A 8 10.43 -15.22 -13.03
C ALA A 8 8.99 -14.73 -12.92
N GLY A 9 8.22 -15.32 -12.00
CA GLY A 9 6.93 -14.78 -11.62
C GLY A 9 7.18 -13.40 -11.00
N ALA A 10 6.47 -12.38 -11.48
CA ALA A 10 6.39 -11.11 -10.77
C ALA A 10 5.69 -11.37 -9.43
N LEU A 11 6.48 -11.56 -8.37
CA LEU A 11 5.98 -11.61 -7.01
C LEU A 11 5.95 -10.17 -6.48
N ASN A 12 4.81 -9.67 -5.98
CA ASN A 12 4.88 -8.52 -5.07
C ASN A 12 5.56 -9.03 -3.80
N ASN A 13 6.83 -8.70 -3.67
CA ASN A 13 7.69 -9.11 -2.57
C ASN A 13 7.88 -7.98 -1.55
N GLY A 14 6.98 -6.99 -1.53
CA GLY A 14 6.94 -5.92 -0.51
C GLY A 14 7.02 -4.48 -1.05
N PHE A 15 7.15 -4.28 -2.37
CA PHE A 15 7.28 -2.95 -2.98
C PHE A 15 5.95 -2.25 -3.27
N GLY A 16 4.84 -2.99 -3.20
CA GLY A 16 3.53 -2.48 -3.57
C GLY A 16 3.45 -1.97 -5.02
N GLY A 17 2.97 -0.74 -5.23
CA GLY A 17 2.82 -0.14 -6.57
C GLY A 17 4.12 0.33 -7.23
N GLN A 18 5.28 0.06 -6.64
CA GLN A 18 6.56 0.65 -7.02
C GLN A 18 7.40 -0.26 -7.92
N VAL A 19 8.22 0.35 -8.78
CA VAL A 19 9.23 -0.39 -9.57
C VAL A 19 10.63 -0.19 -8.99
N ILE A 20 11.46 -1.23 -9.04
CA ILE A 20 12.89 -1.13 -8.68
C ILE A 20 13.62 -0.38 -9.79
N LEU A 21 14.29 0.72 -9.44
CA LEU A 21 15.12 1.50 -10.36
C LEU A 21 16.60 1.15 -10.21
N HIS A 22 17.05 0.89 -8.99
CA HIS A 22 18.43 0.51 -8.70
C HIS A 22 18.47 -0.67 -7.74
N LEU A 23 19.40 -1.60 -7.98
CA LEU A 23 19.63 -2.77 -7.14
C LEU A 23 21.13 -2.89 -6.84
N ALA A 24 21.46 -3.06 -5.56
CA ALA A 24 22.82 -3.28 -5.09
C ALA A 24 22.89 -4.53 -4.20
N ARG A 25 24.05 -5.21 -4.19
CA ARG A 25 24.34 -6.34 -3.31
C ARG A 25 25.58 -6.06 -2.48
N ASN A 26 25.50 -6.32 -1.17
CA ASN A 26 26.65 -6.34 -0.28
C ASN A 26 26.56 -7.59 0.62
N GLY A 27 27.41 -8.58 0.32
CA GLY A 27 27.30 -9.91 0.93
C GLY A 27 25.93 -10.54 0.63
N ASP A 28 25.20 -10.89 1.70
CA ASP A 28 23.86 -11.48 1.64
C ASP A 28 22.72 -10.45 1.65
N THR A 29 23.06 -9.15 1.73
CA THR A 29 22.06 -8.09 1.73
C THR A 29 21.89 -7.53 0.32
N LEU A 30 20.64 -7.54 -0.16
CA LEU A 30 20.22 -6.78 -1.33
C LEU A 30 19.57 -5.47 -0.87
N THR A 31 19.87 -4.38 -1.56
CA THR A 31 19.24 -3.08 -1.37
C THR A 31 18.62 -2.63 -2.69
N ALA A 32 17.36 -2.21 -2.65
CA ALA A 32 16.64 -1.70 -3.82
C ALA A 32 16.18 -0.26 -3.57
N ALA A 33 16.43 0.62 -4.55
CA ALA A 33 15.83 1.95 -4.61
C ALA A 33 14.69 1.93 -5.63
N THR A 34 13.55 2.49 -5.26
CA THR A 34 12.32 2.40 -6.06
C THR A 34 11.94 3.72 -6.72
N SER A 35 10.93 3.67 -7.60
CA SER A 35 10.31 4.84 -8.22
C SER A 35 9.60 5.80 -7.27
N ALA A 36 9.41 5.43 -5.99
CA ALA A 36 8.86 6.33 -4.97
C ALA A 36 9.95 6.84 -4.01
N ASP A 37 11.22 6.84 -4.44
CA ASP A 37 12.38 7.28 -3.65
C ASP A 37 12.54 6.52 -2.32
N LYS A 38 11.93 5.33 -2.20
CA LYS A 38 12.05 4.45 -1.03
C LYS A 38 13.21 3.48 -1.21
N LEU A 39 13.90 3.21 -0.11
CA LEU A 39 14.92 2.17 -0.02
C LEU A 39 14.34 0.93 0.66
N PHE A 40 14.60 -0.23 0.10
CA PHE A 40 14.22 -1.52 0.67
C PHE A 40 15.43 -2.42 0.82
N VAL A 41 15.35 -3.36 1.77
CA VAL A 41 16.36 -4.37 1.99
C VAL A 41 15.76 -5.77 1.98
N SER A 42 16.54 -6.72 1.45
CA SER A 42 16.29 -8.15 1.54
C SER A 42 17.56 -8.85 2.03
N GLN A 43 17.39 -9.85 2.90
CA GLN A 43 18.48 -10.66 3.47
C GLN A 43 18.33 -12.14 3.11
N ASP A 44 17.51 -12.44 2.11
CA ASP A 44 17.12 -13.78 1.70
C ASP A 44 17.04 -13.92 0.17
N ASP A 45 18.02 -13.30 -0.51
CA ASP A 45 18.14 -13.25 -1.97
C ASP A 45 16.88 -12.74 -2.69
N GLY A 46 16.20 -11.75 -2.11
CA GLY A 46 15.10 -11.02 -2.74
C GLY A 46 13.73 -11.67 -2.58
N ARG A 47 13.61 -12.70 -1.72
CA ARG A 47 12.35 -13.37 -1.43
C ARG A 47 11.42 -12.50 -0.59
N HIS A 48 11.96 -11.79 0.40
CA HIS A 48 11.22 -10.81 1.19
C HIS A 48 11.94 -9.46 1.22
N TRP A 49 11.19 -8.40 0.96
CA TRP A 49 11.66 -7.03 1.07
C TRP A 49 10.93 -6.29 2.18
N ARG A 50 11.67 -5.45 2.87
CA ARG A 50 11.11 -4.49 3.84
C ARG A 50 11.72 -3.12 3.61
N PRO A 51 11.00 -2.03 3.93
CA PRO A 51 11.59 -0.70 3.91
C PRO A 51 12.85 -0.63 4.78
N LEU A 52 13.87 0.04 4.29
CA LEU A 52 15.05 0.39 5.06
C LEU A 52 14.61 1.40 6.13
N GLY A 53 14.54 0.95 7.39
CA GLY A 53 13.95 1.70 8.51
C GLY A 53 12.68 1.08 9.10
N GLY A 54 12.11 0.06 8.42
CA GLY A 54 10.86 -0.58 8.84
C GLY A 54 9.62 0.21 8.41
N TYR A 55 8.44 -0.38 8.65
CA TYR A 55 7.17 0.32 8.48
C TYR A 55 6.92 1.25 9.68
N PRO A 56 6.31 2.43 9.47
CA PRO A 56 5.96 3.33 10.57
C PRO A 56 4.98 2.64 11.52
N ALA A 57 5.27 2.68 12.81
CA ALA A 57 4.37 2.16 13.84
C ALA A 57 3.23 3.16 14.10
N PRO A 58 2.00 2.69 14.41
CA PRO A 58 0.91 3.55 14.85
C PRO A 58 1.20 4.33 16.15
N GLN A 59 1.14 5.65 16.05
CA GLN A 59 1.49 6.58 17.11
C GLN A 59 0.26 7.01 17.93
N THR A 60 -0.90 7.13 17.29
CA THR A 60 -2.15 7.56 17.96
C THR A 60 -3.07 6.38 18.31
N ALA A 61 -4.06 6.61 19.18
CA ALA A 61 -5.07 5.60 19.49
C ALA A 61 -5.92 5.24 18.26
N ALA A 62 -6.26 6.23 17.44
CA ALA A 62 -6.97 6.05 16.18
C ALA A 62 -6.18 5.20 15.20
N GLU A 63 -4.88 5.48 15.01
CA GLU A 63 -4.02 4.67 14.13
C GLU A 63 -3.89 3.23 14.63
N ARG A 64 -3.74 3.01 15.95
CA ARG A 64 -3.66 1.65 16.52
C ARG A 64 -4.96 0.86 16.34
N HIS A 65 -6.10 1.52 16.53
CA HIS A 65 -7.39 0.89 16.30
C HIS A 65 -7.61 0.61 14.81
N GLY A 66 -7.28 1.58 13.95
CA GLY A 66 -7.29 1.44 12.50
C GLY A 66 -6.43 0.29 12.00
N GLU A 67 -5.23 0.10 12.54
CA GLU A 67 -4.36 -1.04 12.21
C GLU A 67 -5.04 -2.39 12.51
N GLN A 68 -5.65 -2.53 13.69
CA GLN A 68 -6.36 -3.76 14.07
C GLN A 68 -7.53 -4.06 13.14
N LEU A 69 -8.31 -3.03 12.80
CA LEU A 69 -9.40 -3.13 11.85
C LEU A 69 -8.88 -3.48 10.45
N TYR A 70 -7.76 -2.88 10.04
CA TYR A 70 -7.13 -3.11 8.74
C TYR A 70 -6.67 -4.56 8.59
N THR A 71 -5.93 -5.08 9.57
CA THR A 71 -5.46 -6.47 9.58
C THR A 71 -6.63 -7.46 9.51
N THR A 72 -7.73 -7.15 10.19
CA THR A 72 -8.90 -8.03 10.23
C THR A 72 -9.72 -8.00 8.94
N ASN A 73 -9.91 -6.82 8.34
CA ASN A 73 -10.93 -6.62 7.32
C ASN A 73 -10.38 -6.27 5.93
N CYS A 74 -9.18 -5.68 5.84
CA CYS A 74 -8.68 -5.05 4.62
C CYS A 74 -7.44 -5.72 4.04
N GLN A 75 -6.53 -6.19 4.92
CA GLN A 75 -5.21 -6.70 4.56
C GLN A 75 -5.24 -7.89 3.58
N ALA A 76 -6.27 -8.75 3.65
CA ALA A 76 -6.39 -9.91 2.78
C ALA A 76 -6.38 -9.56 1.28
N CYS A 77 -6.84 -8.35 0.92
CA CYS A 77 -6.81 -7.83 -0.44
C CYS A 77 -5.79 -6.69 -0.58
N HIS A 78 -5.70 -5.77 0.38
CA HIS A 78 -4.82 -4.60 0.25
C HIS A 78 -3.38 -4.83 0.70
N GLY A 79 -3.02 -6.07 1.05
CA GLY A 79 -1.66 -6.45 1.42
C GLY A 79 -1.27 -6.00 2.83
N ASP A 80 -0.15 -6.51 3.33
CA ASP A 80 0.40 -6.03 4.60
C ASP A 80 0.84 -4.56 4.48
N HIS A 81 0.57 -3.73 5.48
CA HIS A 81 0.88 -2.28 5.44
C HIS A 81 0.41 -1.55 4.16
N GLY A 82 -0.72 -1.94 3.57
CA GLY A 82 -1.28 -1.20 2.44
C GLY A 82 -0.53 -1.36 1.12
N ILE A 83 0.34 -2.36 0.95
CA ILE A 83 1.14 -2.50 -0.28
C ILE A 83 0.34 -2.91 -1.53
N GLY A 84 -0.90 -3.39 -1.39
CA GLY A 84 -1.75 -3.82 -2.50
C GLY A 84 -1.44 -5.21 -3.05
N GLU A 85 -2.30 -5.66 -3.96
CA GLU A 85 -2.23 -6.98 -4.60
C GLU A 85 -1.22 -7.00 -5.77
N SER A 86 -0.49 -8.11 -5.93
CA SER A 86 0.32 -8.32 -7.15
C SER A 86 -0.58 -8.66 -8.35
N PRO A 87 -0.23 -8.18 -9.55
CA PRO A 87 -0.75 -8.74 -10.79
C PRO A 87 -0.48 -10.24 -10.86
N ALA A 88 -1.52 -11.01 -11.21
CA ALA A 88 -1.42 -12.45 -11.45
C ALA A 88 -2.21 -12.82 -12.71
N PRO A 89 -1.80 -13.84 -13.48
CA PRO A 89 -2.55 -14.27 -14.66
C PRO A 89 -4.03 -14.52 -14.32
N GLY A 90 -4.93 -13.89 -15.07
CA GLY A 90 -6.38 -13.99 -14.86
C GLY A 90 -6.99 -13.05 -13.82
N LYS A 91 -6.18 -12.32 -13.03
CA LYS A 91 -6.69 -11.23 -12.16
C LYS A 91 -6.75 -9.92 -12.95
N THR A 92 -7.96 -9.42 -13.20
CA THR A 92 -8.21 -8.15 -13.93
C THR A 92 -8.57 -6.98 -13.03
N SER A 93 -8.96 -7.25 -11.79
CA SER A 93 -9.18 -6.26 -10.74
C SER A 93 -8.22 -6.59 -9.60
N LEU A 94 -7.36 -5.65 -9.21
CA LEU A 94 -6.43 -5.80 -8.09
C LEU A 94 -6.82 -4.78 -7.04
N ALA A 95 -6.80 -5.17 -5.77
CA ALA A 95 -6.86 -4.19 -4.70
C ALA A 95 -5.62 -3.29 -4.80
N PRO A 96 -5.80 -1.96 -4.94
CA PRO A 96 -4.68 -1.04 -5.05
C PRO A 96 -3.90 -0.98 -3.73
N ALA A 97 -2.64 -0.55 -3.83
CA ALA A 97 -1.93 -0.07 -2.65
C ALA A 97 -2.73 1.09 -2.01
N LEU A 98 -2.74 1.12 -0.68
CA LEU A 98 -3.36 2.15 0.13
C LEU A 98 -2.32 3.03 0.84
N ASP A 99 -1.03 2.76 0.62
CA ASP A 99 0.05 3.68 0.97
C ASP A 99 0.17 4.85 -0.05
N GLU A 100 1.24 5.64 0.03
CA GLU A 100 1.41 6.80 -0.87
C GLU A 100 1.75 6.44 -2.32
N THR A 101 1.98 5.16 -2.63
CA THR A 101 2.47 4.72 -3.94
C THR A 101 1.37 4.60 -4.99
N ALA A 102 0.09 4.73 -4.59
CA ALA A 102 -1.06 4.62 -5.47
C ALA A 102 -2.09 5.77 -5.25
N HIS A 103 -3.33 5.57 -5.70
CA HIS A 103 -4.30 6.65 -5.90
C HIS A 103 -5.02 7.14 -4.63
N ALA A 104 -4.93 6.41 -3.50
CA ALA A 104 -5.76 6.68 -2.33
C ALA A 104 -5.65 8.13 -1.82
N TRP A 105 -4.44 8.70 -1.76
CA TRP A 105 -4.23 10.06 -1.29
C TRP A 105 -4.78 11.16 -2.21
N HIS A 106 -5.21 10.85 -3.43
CA HIS A 106 -5.89 11.83 -4.31
C HIS A 106 -7.32 12.16 -3.85
N HIS A 107 -7.85 11.41 -2.88
CA HIS A 107 -9.20 11.54 -2.35
C HIS A 107 -9.23 12.22 -0.98
N THR A 108 -10.34 12.89 -0.67
CA THR A 108 -10.58 13.44 0.67
C THR A 108 -10.91 12.35 1.68
N ASP A 109 -10.80 12.65 2.97
CA ASP A 109 -11.18 11.71 4.03
C ASP A 109 -12.67 11.30 3.88
N GLU A 110 -13.56 12.21 3.48
CA GLU A 110 -14.98 11.89 3.27
C GLU A 110 -15.20 10.94 2.09
N GLN A 111 -14.42 11.11 1.01
CA GLN A 111 -14.48 10.20 -0.14
C GLN A 111 -13.95 8.81 0.22
N LEU A 112 -12.86 8.74 0.99
CA LEU A 112 -12.31 7.47 1.47
C LEU A 112 -13.27 6.78 2.44
N GLU A 113 -13.88 7.53 3.37
CA GLU A 113 -14.87 7.01 4.33
C GLU A 113 -16.07 6.43 3.58
N LYS A 114 -16.55 7.14 2.55
CA LYS A 114 -17.62 6.67 1.68
C LYS A 114 -17.26 5.36 0.98
N VAL A 115 -16.07 5.25 0.40
CA VAL A 115 -15.62 4.03 -0.28
C VAL A 115 -15.52 2.85 0.69
N ILE A 116 -15.06 3.08 1.93
CA ILE A 116 -15.00 2.04 2.96
C ILE A 116 -16.42 1.58 3.32
N LEU A 117 -17.33 2.51 3.62
CA LEU A 117 -18.65 2.16 4.12
C LEU A 117 -19.61 1.63 3.05
N GLU A 118 -19.52 2.15 1.82
CA GLU A 118 -20.43 1.82 0.72
C GLU A 118 -19.84 0.83 -0.30
N GLY A 119 -18.53 0.58 -0.26
CA GLY A 119 -17.85 -0.27 -1.23
C GLY A 119 -17.80 0.33 -2.64
N LEU A 120 -17.48 -0.49 -3.64
CA LEU A 120 -17.48 -0.09 -5.04
C LEU A 120 -18.28 -1.09 -5.89
N PRO A 121 -18.98 -0.63 -6.94
CA PRO A 121 -19.71 -1.52 -7.83
C PRO A 121 -18.77 -2.40 -8.67
N SER A 122 -19.33 -3.46 -9.25
CA SER A 122 -18.67 -4.31 -10.23
C SER A 122 -18.07 -3.48 -11.38
N PRO A 123 -16.85 -3.79 -11.86
CA PRO A 123 -16.06 -5.01 -11.61
C PRO A 123 -15.17 -4.98 -10.35
N SER A 124 -15.30 -3.98 -9.49
CA SER A 124 -14.55 -3.95 -8.23
C SER A 124 -14.95 -5.11 -7.30
N ARG A 125 -13.99 -5.61 -6.52
CA ARG A 125 -14.22 -6.56 -5.43
C ARG A 125 -14.33 -5.89 -4.05
N MET A 126 -14.25 -4.56 -3.97
CA MET A 126 -14.30 -3.82 -2.71
C MET A 126 -15.71 -3.91 -2.09
N PRO A 127 -15.90 -4.65 -0.99
CA PRO A 127 -17.22 -4.78 -0.36
C PRO A 127 -17.58 -3.51 0.41
N ALA A 128 -18.87 -3.36 0.73
CA ALA A 128 -19.37 -2.34 1.63
C ALA A 128 -19.21 -2.79 3.08
N TRP A 129 -18.74 -1.90 3.96
CA TRP A 129 -18.52 -2.21 5.38
C TRP A 129 -19.53 -1.56 6.34
N SER A 130 -20.50 -0.77 5.87
CA SER A 130 -21.49 -0.06 6.71
C SER A 130 -22.35 -0.93 7.65
N GLY A 131 -22.41 -2.25 7.45
CA GLY A 131 -23.06 -3.19 8.38
C GLY A 131 -22.14 -3.82 9.43
N THR A 132 -20.83 -3.58 9.35
CA THR A 132 -19.80 -4.16 10.24
C THR A 132 -18.96 -3.09 10.92
N LEU A 133 -18.67 -1.99 10.22
CA LEU A 133 -17.85 -0.89 10.67
C LEU A 133 -18.71 0.37 10.83
N THR A 134 -18.45 1.11 11.91
CA THR A 134 -19.04 2.43 12.13
C THR A 134 -18.30 3.52 11.33
N PRO A 135 -18.90 4.71 11.16
CA PRO A 135 -18.19 5.88 10.63
C PRO A 135 -16.89 6.20 11.37
N THR A 136 -16.83 5.97 12.69
CA THR A 136 -15.62 6.19 13.48
C THR A 136 -14.56 5.15 13.14
N ASP A 137 -14.93 3.88 12.98
CA ASP A 137 -14.00 2.82 12.56
C ASP A 137 -13.41 3.10 11.18
N ALA A 138 -14.23 3.64 10.25
CA ALA A 138 -13.77 4.06 8.94
C ALA A 138 -12.76 5.22 9.02
N ARG A 139 -12.96 6.19 9.92
CA ARG A 139 -11.99 7.27 10.16
C ARG A 139 -10.71 6.77 10.81
N ASP A 140 -10.78 5.80 11.72
CA ASP A 140 -9.61 5.19 12.34
C ASP A 140 -8.80 4.38 11.30
N LEU A 141 -9.48 3.65 10.42
CA LEU A 141 -8.86 3.03 9.23
C LEU A 141 -8.13 4.05 8.35
N ILE A 142 -8.77 5.19 8.06
CA ILE A 142 -8.15 6.27 7.29
C ILE A 142 -6.95 6.87 8.02
N ALA A 143 -7.01 7.02 9.35
CA ALA A 143 -5.88 7.48 10.15
C ALA A 143 -4.69 6.52 10.03
N TYR A 144 -4.93 5.21 10.14
CA TYR A 144 -3.90 4.20 9.90
C TYR A 144 -3.35 4.27 8.47
N MET A 145 -4.20 4.31 7.44
CA MET A 145 -3.76 4.46 6.05
C MET A 145 -2.85 5.69 5.87
N LYS A 146 -3.22 6.83 6.45
CA LYS A 146 -2.46 8.07 6.40
C LYS A 146 -1.12 7.98 7.13
N SER A 147 -1.01 7.17 8.18
CA SER A 147 0.28 6.91 8.85
C SER A 147 1.28 6.16 7.97
N LEU A 148 0.80 5.48 6.92
CA LEU A 148 1.65 4.81 5.93
C LEU A 148 2.16 5.78 4.85
N TRP A 149 1.59 6.98 4.75
CA TRP A 149 1.89 7.94 3.69
C TRP A 149 3.10 8.81 4.03
N ASP A 150 3.80 9.24 2.98
CA ASP A 150 4.86 10.23 3.14
C ASP A 150 4.31 11.64 3.41
N ALA A 151 5.21 12.56 3.81
CA ALA A 151 4.85 13.94 4.11
C ALA A 151 4.26 14.69 2.89
N ARG A 152 4.54 14.23 1.66
CA ARG A 152 3.99 14.84 0.46
C ARG A 152 2.54 14.43 0.25
N ALA A 153 2.23 13.14 0.28
CA ALA A 153 0.88 12.63 0.11
C ALA A 153 -0.05 13.20 1.18
N LEU A 154 0.40 13.28 2.43
CA LEU A 154 -0.33 13.95 3.52
C LEU A 154 -0.62 15.44 3.20
N ARG A 155 0.40 16.19 2.74
CA ARG A 155 0.26 17.62 2.42
C ARG A 155 -0.63 17.86 1.19
N CYS A 156 -0.54 16.98 0.20
CA CYS A 156 -1.16 17.09 -1.10
C CYS A 156 -2.48 16.30 -1.22
N GLN A 157 -3.05 15.83 -0.11
CA GLN A 157 -4.22 14.97 -0.14
C GLN A 157 -5.44 15.64 -0.79
N GLY A 158 -6.27 14.84 -1.47
CA GLY A 158 -7.56 15.27 -1.99
C GLY A 158 -7.38 16.27 -3.13
N PRO A 159 -8.27 17.26 -3.30
CA PRO A 159 -8.17 18.26 -4.37
C PRO A 159 -6.81 19.00 -4.44
N LYS A 160 -6.05 19.04 -3.33
CA LYS A 160 -4.72 19.66 -3.29
C LYS A 160 -3.72 18.99 -4.22
N HIS A 161 -3.90 17.71 -4.60
CA HIS A 161 -2.97 17.03 -5.51
C HIS A 161 -2.87 17.72 -6.88
N MET A 162 -3.92 18.46 -7.26
CA MET A 162 -3.99 19.22 -8.51
C MET A 162 -3.46 20.66 -8.38
N SER A 163 -2.99 21.07 -7.20
CA SER A 163 -2.38 22.40 -7.01
C SER A 163 -0.99 22.49 -7.67
N PRO A 164 -0.51 23.69 -8.04
CA PRO A 164 0.84 23.85 -8.63
C PRO A 164 1.97 23.22 -7.79
N GLU A 165 1.88 23.30 -6.46
CA GLU A 165 2.86 22.75 -5.51
C GLU A 165 2.81 21.20 -5.38
N CYS A 166 1.74 20.59 -5.88
CA CYS A 166 1.49 19.14 -5.81
C CYS A 166 1.38 18.45 -7.17
N ARG A 167 1.51 19.18 -8.28
CA ARG A 167 1.69 18.60 -9.62
C ARG A 167 3.18 18.38 -9.86
N ARG A 168 3.61 17.11 -9.97
CA ARG A 168 4.96 16.78 -10.46
C ARG A 168 4.94 16.76 -11.98
#